data_AF-A0A7Z9Y0I3-F1
#
_entry.id   AF-A0A7Z9Y0I3-F1
#
_cell.length_a   1.000
_cell.length_b   1.000
_cell.length_c   1.000
_cell.angle_alpha   90.00
_cell.angle_beta   90.00
_cell.angle_gamma   90.00
#
_symmetry.space_group_name_H-M   'P 1'
#
loop_
_entity.id
_entity.type
_entity.pdbx_description
1 polymer ?
#
loop_
_entity_poly.entity_id
_entity_poly.type
_entity_poly.pdbx_seq_one_letter_code
_entity_poly.pdbx_strand_id
1 'polypeptide(L)'
;MTSKSKNISRFILLLLGVWLLTAVTSQAQTDDPAAIPPPQSVTIAGTLQPQLGCSGEWNTTCAESQLQYDAEDDLWIATFDLTAGDYEYKAALNGSWDDNYGLNAEYYGPNIPLSLPEDGPVTFWYDHKTRWVSDSVNSLVANVPGSFQDEIGCPGDWQPDCLRSLLQDPNGDGVYTFITALIPAGEYEAKVALNQSWDENYGAGGEQDGPNIPFSVAENQAVIFTYDPASNLLTIETSDDIPDGLITDLDQAGGPTGGGMPPPAAPMPDLWD
;
A
#
# COMPACT_ATOMS: atom_id res chain seq x y z
N MET A 1 -29.05 -76.62 39.97
CA MET A 1 -29.61 -76.59 38.60
C MET A 1 -28.90 -75.47 37.84
N THR A 2 -28.30 -75.83 36.69
CA THR A 2 -27.88 -74.98 35.55
C THR A 2 -26.92 -73.82 35.88
N SER A 3 -25.60 -73.97 35.73
CA SER A 3 -24.82 -74.01 34.47
C SER A 3 -25.15 -72.89 33.49
N LYS A 4 -24.20 -71.97 33.29
CA LYS A 4 -23.78 -71.54 31.95
C LYS A 4 -22.37 -70.93 32.01
N SER A 5 -21.43 -71.70 31.48
CA SER A 5 -20.14 -71.24 30.98
C SER A 5 -20.32 -70.20 29.89
N LYS A 6 -19.36 -69.26 29.77
CA LYS A 6 -18.78 -68.90 28.47
C LYS A 6 -17.42 -68.22 28.65
N ASN A 7 -16.42 -68.86 28.04
CA ASN A 7 -15.08 -68.35 27.74
C ASN A 7 -15.14 -67.05 26.93
N ILE A 8 -14.04 -66.28 26.93
CA ILE A 8 -13.45 -65.51 25.80
C ILE A 8 -12.37 -64.61 26.44
N SER A 9 -11.10 -65.02 26.40
CA SER A 9 -10.11 -64.77 25.34
C SER A 9 -9.57 -63.34 25.35
N ARG A 10 -8.26 -63.27 25.64
CA ARG A 10 -7.34 -62.14 25.50
C ARG A 10 -7.48 -61.47 24.14
N PHE A 11 -7.46 -60.13 24.08
CA PHE A 11 -6.79 -59.37 23.03
C PHE A 11 -6.51 -57.94 23.54
N ILE A 12 -5.23 -57.67 23.81
CA ILE A 12 -4.70 -56.32 24.00
C ILE A 12 -4.61 -55.72 22.60
N LEU A 13 -5.47 -54.74 22.27
CA LEU A 13 -5.30 -53.91 21.08
C LEU A 13 -4.54 -52.65 21.47
N LEU A 14 -3.25 -52.62 21.14
CA LEU A 14 -2.44 -51.43 21.02
C LEU A 14 -2.95 -50.61 19.82
N LEU A 15 -3.68 -49.53 20.08
CA LEU A 15 -3.99 -48.51 19.08
C LEU A 15 -2.76 -47.62 18.88
N LEU A 16 -1.91 -47.99 17.91
CA LEU A 16 -0.90 -47.10 17.34
C LEU A 16 -1.62 -46.03 16.50
N GLY A 17 -1.86 -44.87 17.11
CA GLY A 17 -2.32 -43.68 16.40
C GLY A 17 -1.19 -43.14 15.53
N VAL A 18 -1.27 -43.37 14.22
CA VAL A 18 -0.41 -42.69 13.24
C VAL A 18 -0.95 -41.28 13.06
N TRP A 19 -0.36 -40.33 13.76
CA TRP A 19 -0.54 -38.90 13.50
C TRP A 19 0.24 -38.55 12.22
N LEU A 20 -0.46 -38.36 11.10
CA LEU A 20 0.10 -37.62 9.97
C LEU A 20 0.19 -36.16 10.39
N LEU A 21 1.39 -35.68 10.72
CA LEU A 21 1.68 -34.25 10.70
C LEU A 21 1.67 -33.80 9.23
N THR A 22 0.60 -33.15 8.80
CA THR A 22 0.67 -32.26 7.65
C THR A 22 1.53 -31.07 8.08
N ALA A 23 2.78 -31.03 7.60
CA ALA A 23 3.58 -29.83 7.71
C ALA A 23 2.86 -28.74 6.90
N VAL A 24 2.16 -27.83 7.58
CA VAL A 24 1.79 -26.55 7.00
C VAL A 24 3.10 -25.82 6.80
N THR A 25 3.60 -25.82 5.57
CA THR A 25 4.68 -24.91 5.18
C THR A 25 4.09 -23.52 5.18
N SER A 26 4.18 -22.82 6.31
CA SER A 26 4.00 -21.38 6.36
C SER A 26 5.15 -20.81 5.54
N GLN A 27 4.92 -20.54 4.26
CA GLN A 27 5.78 -19.66 3.52
C GLN A 27 5.56 -18.29 4.15
N ALA A 28 6.48 -17.85 4.99
CA ALA A 28 6.59 -16.43 5.28
C ALA A 28 6.88 -15.76 3.93
N GLN A 29 5.86 -15.12 3.36
CA GLN A 29 6.03 -14.30 2.17
C GLN A 29 7.11 -13.28 2.52
N THR A 30 8.14 -13.21 1.68
CA THR A 30 9.28 -12.33 1.89
C THR A 30 8.78 -10.90 1.87
N ASP A 31 9.08 -10.11 2.91
CA ASP A 31 8.64 -8.70 3.02
C ASP A 31 9.30 -7.77 2.01
N ASP A 32 10.15 -8.29 1.11
CA ASP A 32 10.74 -7.55 0.00
C ASP A 32 9.64 -7.13 -1.01
N PRO A 33 9.30 -5.84 -1.12
CA PRO A 33 8.29 -5.36 -2.07
C PRO A 33 8.64 -5.72 -3.52
N ALA A 34 9.93 -5.86 -3.84
CA ALA A 34 10.41 -6.20 -5.18
C ALA A 34 10.28 -7.68 -5.53
N ALA A 35 10.08 -8.54 -4.53
CA ALA A 35 9.92 -9.97 -4.70
C ALA A 35 8.44 -10.39 -4.85
N ILE A 36 7.50 -9.47 -4.65
CA ILE A 36 6.07 -9.73 -4.78
C ILE A 36 5.66 -9.42 -6.24
N PRO A 37 5.16 -10.40 -7.01
CA PRO A 37 4.71 -10.13 -8.36
C PRO A 37 3.51 -9.17 -8.33
N PRO A 38 3.41 -8.21 -9.27
CA PRO A 38 2.26 -7.33 -9.36
C PRO A 38 0.95 -8.14 -9.35
N PRO A 39 -0.06 -7.73 -8.56
CA PRO A 39 -1.31 -8.47 -8.48
C PRO A 39 -2.03 -8.46 -9.83
N GLN A 40 -2.81 -9.51 -10.09
CA GLN A 40 -3.67 -9.59 -11.28
C GLN A 40 -5.01 -8.86 -11.07
N SER A 41 -5.39 -8.65 -9.80
CA SER A 41 -6.61 -7.94 -9.42
C SER A 41 -6.48 -7.40 -8.01
N VAL A 42 -7.07 -6.24 -7.76
CA VAL A 42 -7.27 -5.67 -6.43
C VAL A 42 -8.77 -5.46 -6.22
N THR A 43 -9.33 -6.07 -5.18
CA THR A 43 -10.75 -5.92 -4.82
C THR A 43 -10.85 -5.18 -3.50
N ILE A 44 -11.64 -4.10 -3.45
CA ILE A 44 -12.05 -3.47 -2.20
C ILE A 44 -13.16 -4.34 -1.60
N ALA A 45 -12.78 -5.22 -0.68
CA ALA A 45 -13.67 -6.17 -0.04
C ALA A 45 -14.08 -5.65 1.34
N GLY A 46 -15.39 -5.54 1.58
CA GLY A 46 -15.90 -4.88 2.77
C GLY A 46 -17.42 -4.82 2.85
N THR A 47 -17.94 -4.06 3.81
CA THR A 47 -19.38 -3.89 4.04
C THR A 47 -20.08 -3.00 3.01
N LEU A 48 -19.31 -2.23 2.21
CA LEU A 48 -19.81 -1.40 1.11
C LEU A 48 -20.28 -2.20 -0.12
N GLN A 49 -19.84 -3.44 -0.26
CA GLN A 49 -20.02 -4.26 -1.46
C GLN A 49 -21.49 -4.53 -1.87
N PRO A 50 -22.44 -4.83 -0.97
CA PRO A 50 -23.84 -5.01 -1.35
C PRO A 50 -24.44 -3.78 -2.04
N GLN A 51 -24.01 -2.58 -1.66
CA GLN A 51 -24.46 -1.34 -2.29
C GLN A 51 -23.93 -1.20 -3.72
N LEU A 52 -22.71 -1.67 -3.98
CA LEU A 52 -22.12 -1.69 -5.33
C LEU A 52 -22.72 -2.78 -6.23
N GLY A 53 -23.60 -3.64 -5.69
CA GLY A 53 -24.26 -4.71 -6.43
C GLY A 53 -23.64 -6.10 -6.23
N CYS A 54 -22.66 -6.24 -5.34
CA CYS A 54 -22.10 -7.54 -4.99
C CYS A 54 -23.13 -8.44 -4.29
N SER A 55 -23.00 -9.75 -4.46
CA SER A 55 -23.89 -10.75 -3.84
C SER A 55 -23.77 -10.88 -2.31
N GLY A 56 -22.94 -10.05 -1.66
CA GLY A 56 -22.65 -10.06 -0.23
C GLY A 56 -21.47 -9.16 0.11
N GLU A 57 -21.18 -9.06 1.40
CA GLU A 57 -19.99 -8.38 1.94
C GLU A 57 -18.76 -9.30 1.89
N TRP A 58 -17.57 -8.72 1.98
CA TRP A 58 -16.29 -9.43 2.08
C TRP A 58 -16.03 -10.44 0.95
N ASN A 59 -16.59 -10.19 -0.24
CA ASN A 59 -16.41 -10.99 -1.44
C ASN A 59 -15.18 -10.54 -2.22
N THR A 60 -14.08 -11.27 -2.11
CA THR A 60 -12.80 -10.97 -2.78
C THR A 60 -12.86 -11.06 -4.31
N THR A 61 -13.92 -11.66 -4.86
CA THR A 61 -14.11 -11.86 -6.31
C THR A 61 -15.17 -10.94 -6.91
N CYS A 62 -15.71 -9.99 -6.15
CA CYS A 62 -16.72 -9.07 -6.65
C CYS A 62 -16.12 -8.07 -7.66
N ALA A 63 -16.50 -8.20 -8.93
CA ALA A 63 -16.02 -7.35 -10.01
C ALA A 63 -16.45 -5.89 -9.87
N GLU A 64 -17.63 -5.66 -9.28
CA GLU A 64 -18.22 -4.34 -9.06
C GLU A 64 -17.42 -3.48 -8.06
N SER A 65 -16.54 -4.10 -7.27
CA SER A 65 -15.66 -3.44 -6.28
C SER A 65 -14.17 -3.60 -6.61
N GLN A 66 -13.83 -3.98 -7.84
CA GLN A 66 -12.45 -4.07 -8.28
C GLN A 66 -11.89 -2.70 -8.64
N LEU A 67 -10.64 -2.47 -8.25
CA LEU A 67 -9.85 -1.36 -8.74
C LEU A 67 -9.32 -1.69 -10.14
N GLN A 68 -9.05 -0.66 -10.95
CA GLN A 68 -8.38 -0.79 -12.23
C GLN A 68 -6.96 -0.26 -12.12
N TYR A 69 -6.01 -0.97 -12.70
CA TYR A 69 -4.63 -0.49 -12.74
C TYR A 69 -4.51 0.67 -13.73
N ASP A 70 -4.06 1.81 -13.22
CA ASP A 70 -3.65 2.98 -13.98
C ASP A 70 -2.13 2.95 -14.17
N ALA A 71 -1.68 2.82 -15.41
CA ALA A 71 -0.26 2.77 -15.73
C ALA A 71 0.41 4.16 -15.75
N GLU A 72 -0.38 5.23 -15.93
CA GLU A 72 0.13 6.60 -15.89
C GLU A 72 0.49 6.98 -14.45
N ASP A 73 -0.35 6.59 -13.49
CA ASP A 73 -0.13 6.83 -12.05
C ASP A 73 0.64 5.71 -11.34
N ASP A 74 0.73 4.53 -11.95
CA ASP A 74 1.27 3.31 -11.33
C ASP A 74 0.54 2.94 -10.02
N LEU A 75 -0.80 3.00 -10.07
CA LEU A 75 -1.71 2.74 -8.95
C LEU A 75 -2.89 1.91 -9.41
N TRP A 76 -3.51 1.17 -8.48
CA TRP A 76 -4.85 0.62 -8.70
C TRP A 76 -5.87 1.60 -8.17
N ILE A 77 -6.83 2.04 -9.00
CA ILE A 77 -7.78 3.11 -8.67
C ILE A 77 -9.20 2.73 -9.11
N ALA A 78 -10.20 3.12 -8.32
CA ALA A 78 -11.60 3.21 -8.76
C ALA A 78 -12.36 4.22 -7.91
N THR A 79 -13.41 4.82 -8.50
CA THR A 79 -14.35 5.67 -7.80
C THR A 79 -15.72 5.00 -7.77
N PHE A 80 -16.33 4.96 -6.60
CA PHE A 80 -17.66 4.39 -6.40
C PHE A 80 -18.61 5.43 -5.78
N ASP A 81 -19.84 5.50 -6.28
CA ASP A 81 -20.90 6.28 -5.65
C ASP A 81 -21.45 5.51 -4.44
N LEU A 82 -21.17 6.02 -3.24
CA LEU A 82 -21.61 5.46 -1.96
C LEU A 82 -22.69 6.34 -1.32
N THR A 83 -23.47 5.75 -0.42
CA THR A 83 -24.47 6.47 0.37
C THR A 83 -23.87 6.81 1.71
N ALA A 84 -24.36 7.84 2.37
CA ALA A 84 -23.95 8.17 3.73
C ALA A 84 -24.08 6.94 4.64
N GLY A 85 -23.05 6.67 5.43
CA GLY A 85 -22.98 5.49 6.27
C GLY A 85 -21.58 5.19 6.80
N ASP A 86 -21.52 4.20 7.69
CA ASP A 86 -20.27 3.67 8.22
C ASP A 86 -19.97 2.33 7.56
N TYR A 87 -18.78 2.21 7.01
CA TYR A 87 -18.29 1.05 6.28
C TYR A 87 -16.96 0.57 6.86
N GLU A 88 -16.62 -0.68 6.54
CA GLU A 88 -15.30 -1.24 6.78
C GLU A 88 -14.84 -1.99 5.52
N TYR A 89 -13.55 -1.91 5.20
CA TYR A 89 -13.00 -2.58 4.02
C TYR A 89 -11.52 -2.95 4.16
N LYS A 90 -11.04 -3.77 3.21
CA LYS A 90 -9.64 -4.13 2.98
C LYS A 90 -9.37 -4.27 1.49
N ALA A 91 -8.11 -4.20 1.08
CA ALA A 91 -7.69 -4.61 -0.26
C ALA A 91 -7.39 -6.11 -0.28
N ALA A 92 -8.15 -6.88 -1.05
CA ALA A 92 -7.91 -8.30 -1.29
C ALA A 92 -7.29 -8.51 -2.67
N LEU A 93 -6.17 -9.22 -2.74
CA LEU A 93 -5.44 -9.43 -3.99
C LEU A 93 -5.79 -10.77 -4.63
N ASN A 94 -5.74 -10.80 -5.97
CA ASN A 94 -5.86 -12.03 -6.76
C ASN A 94 -7.13 -12.86 -6.48
N GLY A 95 -8.22 -12.19 -6.09
CA GLY A 95 -9.51 -12.84 -5.84
C GLY A 95 -9.57 -13.70 -4.58
N SER A 96 -8.60 -13.58 -3.65
CA SER A 96 -8.55 -14.38 -2.43
C SER A 96 -8.17 -13.55 -1.21
N TRP A 97 -8.22 -14.16 -0.02
CA TRP A 97 -7.69 -13.58 1.21
C TRP A 97 -6.25 -13.99 1.48
N ASP A 98 -5.60 -14.76 0.60
CA ASP A 98 -4.22 -15.24 0.82
C ASP A 98 -3.20 -14.09 0.79
N ASP A 99 -3.52 -13.00 0.11
CA ASP A 99 -2.73 -11.78 0.07
C ASP A 99 -3.68 -10.57 0.18
N ASN A 100 -3.60 -9.83 1.28
CA ASN A 100 -4.51 -8.73 1.57
C ASN A 100 -3.89 -7.73 2.54
N TYR A 101 -4.32 -6.48 2.40
CA TYR A 101 -3.83 -5.35 3.16
C TYR A 101 -4.99 -4.58 3.79
N GLY A 102 -4.78 -4.16 5.03
CA GLY A 102 -5.76 -3.42 5.82
C GLY A 102 -5.20 -2.09 6.30
N LEU A 103 -5.69 -1.66 7.47
CA LEU A 103 -5.26 -0.42 8.12
C LEU A 103 -3.73 -0.37 8.26
N ASN A 104 -3.18 0.80 7.98
CA ASN A 104 -1.75 1.10 8.05
C ASN A 104 -0.86 0.19 7.17
N ALA A 105 -1.35 -0.15 5.96
CA ALA A 105 -0.67 -1.01 5.00
C ALA A 105 -0.26 -2.39 5.55
N GLU A 106 -0.87 -2.81 6.67
CA GLU A 106 -0.47 -4.02 7.38
C GLU A 106 -0.96 -5.26 6.61
N TYR A 107 -0.04 -6.20 6.39
CA TYR A 107 -0.34 -7.50 5.80
C TYR A 107 -1.25 -8.31 6.73
N TYR A 108 -2.39 -8.77 6.22
CA TYR A 108 -3.48 -9.30 7.07
C TYR A 108 -3.97 -8.32 8.15
N GLY A 109 -3.73 -7.02 7.97
CA GLY A 109 -4.03 -5.98 8.95
C GLY A 109 -5.50 -5.83 9.31
N PRO A 110 -5.81 -4.96 10.28
CA PRO A 110 -7.18 -4.62 10.65
C PRO A 110 -8.01 -4.09 9.47
N ASN A 111 -9.34 -4.12 9.60
CA ASN A 111 -10.22 -3.44 8.64
C ASN A 111 -9.99 -1.93 8.68
N ILE A 112 -10.13 -1.26 7.52
CA ILE A 112 -10.11 0.19 7.41
C ILE A 112 -11.54 0.71 7.62
N PRO A 113 -11.81 1.53 8.65
CA PRO A 113 -13.11 2.17 8.82
C PRO A 113 -13.27 3.32 7.83
N LEU A 114 -14.48 3.50 7.31
CA LEU A 114 -14.85 4.61 6.43
C LEU A 114 -16.19 5.18 6.92
N SER A 115 -16.18 6.41 7.44
CA SER A 115 -17.40 7.12 7.83
C SER A 115 -17.73 8.19 6.80
N LEU A 116 -18.76 7.95 6.00
CA LEU A 116 -19.16 8.84 4.91
C LEU A 116 -20.38 9.68 5.35
N PRO A 117 -20.25 11.01 5.49
CA PRO A 117 -21.31 11.85 6.05
C PRO A 117 -22.47 12.12 5.08
N GLU A 118 -22.24 12.04 3.78
CA GLU A 118 -23.21 12.31 2.72
C GLU A 118 -23.03 11.39 1.52
N ASP A 119 -24.10 11.16 0.76
CA ASP A 119 -24.02 10.38 -0.48
C ASP A 119 -23.05 11.06 -1.46
N GLY A 120 -22.17 10.29 -2.10
CA GLY A 120 -21.23 10.85 -3.05
C GLY A 120 -20.16 9.88 -3.55
N PRO A 121 -19.32 10.35 -4.48
CA PRO A 121 -18.21 9.58 -5.00
C PRO A 121 -17.12 9.44 -3.94
N VAL A 122 -16.62 8.21 -3.77
CA VAL A 122 -15.42 7.91 -2.97
C VAL A 122 -14.42 7.23 -3.89
N THR A 123 -13.24 7.81 -4.02
CA THR A 123 -12.12 7.22 -4.76
C THR A 123 -11.31 6.36 -3.80
N PHE A 124 -11.02 5.13 -4.22
CA PHE A 124 -10.15 4.19 -3.53
C PHE A 124 -8.90 3.97 -4.38
N TRP A 125 -7.77 3.82 -3.70
CA TRP A 125 -6.51 3.45 -4.35
C TRP A 125 -5.76 2.38 -3.57
N TYR A 126 -4.95 1.62 -4.30
CA TYR A 126 -3.96 0.71 -3.74
C TYR A 126 -2.64 0.87 -4.49
N ASP A 127 -1.58 1.15 -3.75
CA ASP A 127 -0.20 1.10 -4.23
C ASP A 127 0.44 -0.20 -3.79
N HIS A 128 0.89 -1.01 -4.75
CA HIS A 128 1.53 -2.28 -4.45
C HIS A 128 2.92 -2.08 -3.82
N LYS A 129 3.61 -0.99 -4.16
CA LYS A 129 4.99 -0.71 -3.70
C LYS A 129 5.03 -0.48 -2.19
N THR A 130 4.09 0.31 -1.68
CA THR A 130 3.95 0.63 -0.26
C THR A 130 2.94 -0.24 0.46
N ARG A 131 2.16 -1.03 -0.28
CA ARG A 131 1.01 -1.84 0.19
C ARG A 131 -0.10 -0.98 0.79
N TRP A 132 -0.07 0.32 0.54
CA TRP A 132 -1.04 1.25 1.08
C TRP A 132 -2.33 1.17 0.29
N VAL A 133 -3.42 0.92 1.01
CA VAL A 133 -4.79 1.06 0.52
C VAL A 133 -5.43 2.19 1.32
N SER A 134 -6.06 3.13 0.62
CA SER A 134 -6.82 4.20 1.26
C SER A 134 -7.94 4.72 0.36
N ASP A 135 -8.61 5.77 0.83
CA ASP A 135 -9.75 6.40 0.20
C ASP A 135 -9.74 7.93 0.35
N SER A 136 -10.52 8.59 -0.50
CA SER A 136 -10.62 10.06 -0.57
C SER A 136 -11.35 10.72 0.61
N VAL A 137 -11.82 9.96 1.60
CA VAL A 137 -12.46 10.51 2.81
C VAL A 137 -11.49 10.49 3.98
N ASN A 138 -10.77 9.39 4.16
CA ASN A 138 -9.81 9.21 5.23
C ASN A 138 -8.45 9.86 4.95
N SER A 139 -8.11 10.06 3.67
CA SER A 139 -6.79 10.57 3.28
C SER A 139 -6.86 11.76 2.33
N LEU A 140 -5.88 12.65 2.48
CA LEU A 140 -5.65 13.74 1.54
C LEU A 140 -5.07 13.19 0.24
N VAL A 141 -5.52 13.74 -0.88
CA VAL A 141 -4.85 13.54 -2.17
C VAL A 141 -3.80 14.64 -2.32
N ALA A 142 -2.62 14.41 -1.77
CA ALA A 142 -1.48 15.33 -1.83
C ALA A 142 -0.42 14.79 -2.79
N ASN A 143 -0.13 15.55 -3.84
CA ASN A 143 0.86 15.21 -4.85
C ASN A 143 2.01 16.21 -4.83
N VAL A 144 3.18 15.83 -5.38
CA VAL A 144 4.35 16.72 -5.47
C VAL A 144 4.68 17.04 -6.93
N PRO A 145 4.10 18.11 -7.50
CA PRO A 145 4.49 18.57 -8.82
C PRO A 145 5.81 19.31 -8.79
N GLY A 146 6.65 19.05 -9.80
CA GLY A 146 7.96 19.67 -9.90
C GLY A 146 8.60 19.42 -11.25
N SER A 147 9.83 19.92 -11.40
CA SER A 147 10.65 19.79 -12.61
C SER A 147 11.37 18.44 -12.74
N PHE A 148 10.90 17.42 -12.01
CA PHE A 148 11.47 16.07 -11.93
C PHE A 148 10.46 14.99 -12.34
N GLN A 149 9.21 15.38 -12.60
CA GLN A 149 8.11 14.44 -12.67
C GLN A 149 8.21 13.54 -13.90
N ASP A 150 8.70 14.08 -15.02
CA ASP A 150 8.95 13.28 -16.21
C ASP A 150 10.01 12.19 -15.98
N GLU A 151 11.01 12.47 -15.15
CA GLU A 151 12.06 11.51 -14.78
C GLU A 151 11.53 10.31 -13.97
N ILE A 152 10.42 10.47 -13.24
CA ILE A 152 9.76 9.38 -12.51
C ILE A 152 8.61 8.73 -13.30
N GLY A 153 8.41 9.15 -14.56
CA GLY A 153 7.47 8.54 -15.51
C GLY A 153 6.17 9.31 -15.75
N CYS A 154 6.03 10.54 -15.23
CA CYS A 154 4.89 11.39 -15.61
C CYS A 154 4.99 11.83 -17.08
N PRO A 155 3.87 12.21 -17.72
CA PRO A 155 3.87 12.70 -19.10
C PRO A 155 4.62 14.03 -19.29
N GLY A 156 4.92 14.74 -18.19
CA GLY A 156 5.71 15.95 -18.18
C GLY A 156 5.89 16.49 -16.75
N ASP A 157 6.53 17.65 -16.67
CA ASP A 157 6.73 18.38 -15.42
C ASP A 157 5.50 19.17 -14.98
N TRP A 158 5.45 19.50 -13.68
CA TRP A 158 4.46 20.38 -13.07
C TRP A 158 3.00 19.92 -13.28
N GLN A 159 2.78 18.61 -13.21
CA GLN A 159 1.48 17.96 -13.37
C GLN A 159 0.91 17.59 -11.99
N PRO A 160 -0.04 18.37 -11.43
CA PRO A 160 -0.70 18.04 -10.16
C PRO A 160 -1.53 16.77 -10.22
N ASP A 161 -1.98 16.38 -11.40
CA ASP A 161 -2.80 15.21 -11.68
C ASP A 161 -1.98 13.91 -11.93
N CYS A 162 -0.66 13.98 -12.12
CA CYS A 162 0.17 12.78 -12.20
C CYS A 162 0.53 12.27 -10.80
N LEU A 163 -0.12 11.19 -10.34
CA LEU A 163 0.00 10.66 -8.98
C LEU A 163 1.24 9.78 -8.75
N ARG A 164 2.19 9.76 -9.67
CA ARG A 164 3.48 9.04 -9.45
C ARG A 164 4.29 9.60 -8.29
N SER A 165 4.04 10.86 -7.90
CA SER A 165 4.59 11.48 -6.69
C SER A 165 3.54 11.69 -5.60
N LEU A 166 2.47 10.88 -5.60
CA LEU A 166 1.47 10.87 -4.53
C LEU A 166 2.15 10.61 -3.19
N LEU A 167 1.99 11.56 -2.27
CA LEU A 167 2.42 11.42 -0.89
C LEU A 167 1.44 10.50 -0.16
N GLN A 168 1.95 9.59 0.65
CA GLN A 168 1.17 8.53 1.29
C GLN A 168 1.41 8.51 2.80
N ASP A 169 0.41 8.09 3.56
CA ASP A 169 0.50 7.92 5.02
C ASP A 169 0.19 6.45 5.41
N PRO A 170 1.10 5.51 5.13
CA PRO A 170 0.89 4.11 5.46
C PRO A 170 1.00 3.80 6.95
N ASN A 171 1.53 4.70 7.79
CA ASN A 171 1.65 4.45 9.24
C ASN A 171 0.52 5.12 10.06
N GLY A 172 -0.25 6.02 9.44
CA GLY A 172 -1.39 6.71 10.04
C GLY A 172 -1.00 7.81 11.03
N ASP A 173 0.21 8.37 10.90
CA ASP A 173 0.70 9.42 11.82
C ASP A 173 0.27 10.85 11.40
N GLY A 174 -0.35 10.99 10.23
CA GLY A 174 -0.82 12.26 9.67
C GLY A 174 0.22 13.00 8.84
N VAL A 175 1.43 12.47 8.69
CA VAL A 175 2.50 13.00 7.84
C VAL A 175 2.59 12.15 6.57
N TYR A 176 2.52 12.80 5.42
CA TYR A 176 2.49 12.12 4.14
C TYR A 176 3.88 12.10 3.52
N THR A 177 4.32 10.94 3.03
CA THR A 177 5.67 10.73 2.51
C THR A 177 5.64 10.13 1.10
N PHE A 178 6.58 10.56 0.27
CA PHE A 178 6.92 9.95 -1.01
C PHE A 178 8.44 9.83 -1.09
N ILE A 179 8.94 8.66 -1.50
CA ILE A 179 10.38 8.41 -1.63
C ILE A 179 10.67 7.83 -3.01
N THR A 180 11.69 8.34 -3.68
CA THR A 180 12.12 7.84 -4.98
C THR A 180 13.62 7.95 -5.18
N ALA A 181 14.21 6.95 -5.85
CA ALA A 181 15.61 6.97 -6.31
C ALA A 181 15.73 7.16 -7.83
N LEU A 182 14.62 7.49 -8.50
CA LEU A 182 14.56 7.62 -9.96
C LEU A 182 15.01 8.99 -10.46
N ILE A 183 15.05 10.01 -9.58
CA ILE A 183 15.42 11.38 -9.95
C ILE A 183 16.94 11.43 -10.22
N PRO A 184 17.39 11.75 -11.45
CA PRO A 184 18.81 11.83 -11.77
C PRO A 184 19.52 12.96 -11.02
N ALA A 185 20.86 12.91 -10.97
CA ALA A 185 21.63 14.01 -10.38
C ALA A 185 21.38 15.34 -11.11
N GLY A 186 21.08 16.41 -10.36
CA GLY A 186 20.67 17.68 -10.94
C GLY A 186 20.10 18.67 -9.92
N GLU A 187 19.65 19.82 -10.42
CA GLU A 187 18.94 20.84 -9.67
C GLU A 187 17.48 20.82 -10.09
N TYR A 188 16.57 20.76 -9.11
CA TYR A 188 15.14 20.63 -9.33
C TYR A 188 14.38 21.57 -8.41
N GLU A 189 13.08 21.68 -8.68
CA GLU A 189 12.16 22.42 -7.83
C GLU A 189 10.80 21.72 -7.79
N ALA A 190 10.09 21.90 -6.66
CA ALA A 190 8.79 21.27 -6.44
C ALA A 190 7.87 22.14 -5.57
N LYS A 191 6.59 21.77 -5.56
CA LYS A 191 5.56 22.22 -4.63
C LYS A 191 4.69 21.03 -4.23
N VAL A 192 3.86 21.20 -3.20
CA VAL A 192 2.75 20.27 -2.93
C VAL A 192 1.46 20.84 -3.50
N ALA A 193 0.69 20.01 -4.20
CA ALA A 193 -0.62 20.35 -4.74
C ALA A 193 -1.66 19.36 -4.20
N LEU A 194 -2.82 19.86 -3.81
CA LEU A 194 -3.92 19.04 -3.31
C LEU A 194 -4.97 18.80 -4.40
N ASN A 195 -5.66 17.67 -4.31
CA ASN A 195 -6.84 17.35 -5.13
C ASN A 195 -6.57 17.38 -6.64
N GLN A 196 -5.36 16.98 -7.06
CA GLN A 196 -4.98 16.84 -8.47
C GLN A 196 -5.10 18.14 -9.29
N SER A 197 -5.09 19.31 -8.63
CA SER A 197 -5.17 20.59 -9.31
C SER A 197 -4.26 21.63 -8.66
N TRP A 198 -4.11 22.78 -9.32
CA TRP A 198 -3.39 23.92 -8.77
C TRP A 198 -4.27 24.82 -7.87
N ASP A 199 -5.54 24.48 -7.65
CA ASP A 199 -6.47 25.33 -6.89
C ASP A 199 -6.05 25.49 -5.42
N GLU A 200 -5.45 24.44 -4.85
CA GLU A 200 -4.89 24.46 -3.50
C GLU A 200 -3.49 23.85 -3.53
N ASN A 201 -2.48 24.67 -3.28
CA ASN A 201 -1.08 24.28 -3.34
C ASN A 201 -0.23 25.12 -2.39
N TYR A 202 0.87 24.54 -1.93
CA TYR A 202 1.79 25.17 -1.00
C TYR A 202 3.23 25.09 -1.49
N GLY A 203 3.94 26.21 -1.34
CA GLY A 203 5.35 26.34 -1.71
C GLY A 203 6.27 26.46 -0.51
N ALA A 204 7.39 27.15 -0.70
CA ALA A 204 8.40 27.39 0.33
C ALA A 204 7.79 27.97 1.61
N GLY A 205 8.11 27.33 2.75
CA GLY A 205 7.61 27.73 4.07
C GLY A 205 6.13 27.39 4.32
N GLY A 206 5.51 26.56 3.49
CA GLY A 206 4.09 26.22 3.60
C GLY A 206 3.14 27.34 3.19
N GLU A 207 3.63 28.33 2.43
CA GLU A 207 2.82 29.44 1.94
C GLU A 207 1.91 28.98 0.79
N GLN A 208 0.61 29.26 0.92
CA GLN A 208 -0.36 29.01 -0.16
C GLN A 208 0.00 29.84 -1.38
N ASP A 209 0.05 29.21 -2.56
CA ASP A 209 0.56 29.82 -3.80
C ASP A 209 2.00 30.35 -3.67
N GLY A 210 2.75 29.85 -2.68
CA GLY A 210 4.10 30.30 -2.37
C GLY A 210 5.14 29.94 -3.43
N PRO A 211 6.39 30.43 -3.28
CA PRO A 211 7.49 30.12 -4.19
C PRO A 211 7.77 28.62 -4.31
N ASN A 212 8.37 28.17 -5.41
CA ASN A 212 8.82 26.79 -5.55
C ASN A 212 9.94 26.46 -4.53
N ILE A 213 10.03 25.19 -4.13
CA ILE A 213 11.05 24.69 -3.20
C ILE A 213 12.20 24.06 -4.01
N PRO A 214 13.39 24.66 -4.03
CA PRO A 214 14.54 24.11 -4.74
C PRO A 214 15.16 22.94 -3.96
N PHE A 215 15.68 21.94 -4.68
CA PHE A 215 16.48 20.85 -4.13
C PHE A 215 17.52 20.35 -5.15
N SER A 216 18.61 19.78 -4.65
CA SER A 216 19.70 19.25 -5.48
C SER A 216 19.89 17.76 -5.21
N VAL A 217 19.98 16.95 -6.26
CA VAL A 217 20.20 15.49 -6.16
C VAL A 217 21.61 15.18 -6.63
N ALA A 218 22.39 14.45 -5.82
CA ALA A 218 23.68 13.90 -6.22
C ALA A 218 23.54 12.50 -6.83
N GLU A 219 24.61 11.97 -7.42
CA GLU A 219 24.60 10.62 -7.99
C GLU A 219 24.25 9.57 -6.93
N ASN A 220 23.30 8.69 -7.26
CA ASN A 220 22.83 7.59 -6.39
C ASN A 220 22.19 8.04 -5.07
N GLN A 221 21.53 9.21 -5.06
CA GLN A 221 20.70 9.63 -3.92
C GLN A 221 19.23 9.31 -4.16
N ALA A 222 18.54 8.92 -3.09
CA ALA A 222 17.09 9.00 -3.04
C ALA A 222 16.65 10.41 -2.61
N VAL A 223 15.44 10.78 -3.00
CA VAL A 223 14.76 11.99 -2.53
C VAL A 223 13.57 11.57 -1.69
N ILE A 224 13.46 12.18 -0.50
CA ILE A 224 12.38 11.97 0.46
C ILE A 224 11.58 13.27 0.51
N PHE A 225 10.32 13.20 0.13
CA PHE A 225 9.36 14.28 0.23
C PHE A 225 8.44 13.99 1.43
N THR A 226 8.30 14.96 2.32
CA THR A 226 7.48 14.84 3.53
C THR A 226 6.58 16.05 3.65
N TYR A 227 5.27 15.84 3.69
CA TYR A 227 4.26 16.89 3.81
C TYR A 227 3.52 16.75 5.14
N ASP A 228 3.50 17.83 5.91
CA ASP A 228 2.70 17.97 7.13
C ASP A 228 1.48 18.89 6.83
N PRO A 229 0.26 18.33 6.71
CA PRO A 229 -0.95 19.12 6.48
C PRO A 229 -1.29 20.10 7.61
N ALA A 230 -0.79 19.89 8.84
CA ALA A 230 -1.05 20.80 9.95
C ALA A 230 -0.31 22.13 9.81
N SER A 231 0.87 22.11 9.16
CA SER A 231 1.69 23.29 8.90
C SER A 231 1.77 23.68 7.43
N ASN A 232 1.21 22.86 6.53
CA ASN A 232 1.35 22.93 5.08
C ASN A 232 2.80 22.85 4.58
N LEU A 233 3.74 22.41 5.42
CA LEU A 233 5.14 22.38 5.07
C LEU A 233 5.46 21.12 4.26
N LEU A 234 5.96 21.30 3.04
CA LEU A 234 6.67 20.28 2.28
C LEU A 234 8.17 20.39 2.59
N THR A 235 8.74 19.34 3.16
CA THR A 235 10.18 19.17 3.38
C THR A 235 10.73 18.21 2.34
N ILE A 236 11.88 18.55 1.75
CA ILE A 236 12.55 17.75 0.73
C ILE A 236 13.97 17.47 1.21
N GLU A 237 14.31 16.20 1.35
CA GLU A 237 15.62 15.74 1.79
C GLU A 237 16.21 14.77 0.76
N THR A 238 17.54 14.76 0.62
CA THR A 238 18.25 13.74 -0.15
C THR A 238 19.03 12.82 0.77
N SER A 239 19.08 11.54 0.41
CA SER A 239 19.69 10.48 1.22
C SER A 239 20.59 9.60 0.36
N ASP A 240 21.81 9.34 0.86
CA ASP A 240 22.69 8.29 0.34
C ASP A 240 22.25 6.89 0.84
N ASP A 241 21.48 6.85 1.92
CA ASP A 241 20.90 5.63 2.50
C ASP A 241 19.56 5.38 1.83
N ILE A 242 19.58 4.66 0.71
CA ILE A 242 18.37 4.22 0.01
C ILE A 242 17.92 2.89 0.61
N PRO A 243 16.70 2.80 1.17
CA PRO A 243 16.15 1.52 1.62
C PRO A 243 16.12 0.49 0.47
N ASP A 244 16.58 -0.74 0.73
CA ASP A 244 16.72 -1.80 -0.30
C ASP A 244 15.44 -2.04 -1.12
N GLY A 245 14.25 -1.79 -0.55
CA GLY A 245 12.95 -1.93 -1.22
C GLY A 245 12.52 -0.77 -2.13
N LEU A 246 13.29 0.33 -2.19
CA LEU A 246 13.04 1.49 -3.08
C LEU A 246 13.97 1.52 -4.30
N ILE A 247 15.01 0.68 -4.33
CA ILE A 247 16.03 0.67 -5.40
C ILE A 247 15.58 -0.17 -6.61
N THR A 248 14.52 -0.97 -6.49
CA THR A 248 14.26 -2.05 -7.45
C THR A 248 13.70 -1.62 -8.81
N ASP A 249 13.39 -0.33 -8.99
CA ASP A 249 13.11 0.23 -10.32
C ASP A 249 14.38 0.57 -11.12
N LEU A 250 15.55 0.66 -10.48
CA LEU A 250 16.82 0.89 -11.20
C LEU A 250 17.38 -0.40 -11.84
N ASP A 251 17.04 -1.58 -11.30
CA ASP A 251 17.60 -2.88 -11.72
C ASP A 251 16.73 -3.65 -12.74
N GLN A 252 15.51 -3.20 -13.06
CA GLN A 252 14.70 -3.83 -14.12
C GLN A 252 15.29 -3.68 -15.54
N ALA A 253 16.43 -3.00 -15.69
CA ALA A 253 17.24 -3.02 -16.91
C ALA A 253 18.20 -4.24 -17.03
N GLY A 254 18.32 -5.12 -16.02
CA GLY A 254 19.23 -6.28 -16.06
C GLY A 254 18.85 -7.42 -15.11
N GLY A 255 18.62 -8.63 -15.67
CA GLY A 255 18.11 -9.81 -14.96
C GLY A 255 18.90 -10.36 -13.74
N PRO A 256 18.43 -11.48 -13.15
CA PRO A 256 18.47 -11.69 -11.70
C PRO A 256 19.78 -12.28 -11.18
N THR A 257 20.24 -11.81 -10.02
CA THR A 257 21.20 -12.56 -9.19
C THR A 257 20.74 -12.58 -7.74
N GLY A 258 20.45 -13.77 -7.23
CA GLY A 258 20.06 -13.99 -5.84
C GLY A 258 21.20 -13.82 -4.84
N GLY A 259 20.82 -13.50 -3.60
CA GLY A 259 21.67 -13.47 -2.41
C GLY A 259 20.80 -13.52 -1.16
N GLY A 260 21.29 -14.15 -0.10
CA GLY A 260 20.52 -14.57 1.09
C GLY A 260 19.81 -13.46 1.86
N MET A 261 18.71 -13.84 2.53
CA MET A 261 17.86 -13.00 3.38
C MET A 261 18.66 -12.17 4.41
N PRO A 262 18.39 -10.85 4.51
CA PRO A 262 18.70 -10.06 5.70
C PRO A 262 17.69 -10.36 6.84
N PRO A 263 18.04 -10.05 8.11
CA PRO A 263 17.12 -10.19 9.24
C PRO A 263 15.93 -9.21 9.14
N PRO A 264 14.82 -9.47 9.87
CA PRO A 264 13.61 -8.64 9.82
C PRO A 264 13.90 -7.17 10.10
N ALA A 265 13.15 -6.29 9.42
CA ALA A 265 13.28 -4.84 9.49
C ALA A 265 13.39 -4.36 10.94
N ALA A 266 14.45 -3.60 11.22
CA ALA A 266 14.55 -2.88 12.47
C ALA A 266 13.42 -1.83 12.51
N PRO A 267 12.81 -1.58 13.69
CA PRO A 267 11.89 -0.46 13.85
C PRO A 267 12.60 0.83 13.40
N MET A 268 11.87 1.67 12.64
CA MET A 268 12.30 3.01 12.24
C MET A 268 12.93 3.73 13.45
N PRO A 269 14.11 4.36 13.29
CA PRO A 269 14.71 5.10 14.39
C PRO A 269 13.80 6.27 14.76
N ASP A 270 13.48 6.40 16.05
CA ASP A 270 12.82 7.59 16.59
C ASP A 270 13.70 8.81 16.28
N LEU A 271 13.31 9.61 15.29
CA LEU A 271 13.98 10.86 14.91
C LEU A 271 13.56 12.01 15.82
N TRP A 272 13.77 11.88 17.14
CA TRP A 272 13.64 12.99 18.08
C TRP A 272 14.61 12.82 19.26
N ASP A 273 15.85 13.31 19.08
CA ASP A 273 16.76 13.75 20.15
C ASP A 273 16.90 15.28 20.12
#